data_AF-A0A8H3TMU5-F1
#
_entry.id   AF-A0A8H3TMU5-F1
#
_cell.length_a   1.000
_cell.length_b   1.000
_cell.length_c   1.000
_cell.angle_alpha   90.00
_cell.angle_beta   90.00
_cell.angle_gamma   90.00
#
_symmetry.space_group_name_H-M   'P 1'
#
loop_
_entity.id
_entity.type
_entity.pdbx_description
1 polymer ?
#
loop_
_entity_poly.entity_id
_entity_poly.type
_entity_poly.pdbx_seq_one_letter_code
_entity_poly.pdbx_strand_id
1 'polypeptide(L)'
;MLRSLFASVLPNTLATAVRPSVQTPLRAASNALVSESRGWSQVWQGQQRWRSQLAPKRTKYRKAHKGRVSLPTGGSTKGTTLQLGSFGLRLLESTRLTAKQLTSAEVAVKRKIKPVKGAECWMRVFPDVPVCVKGNETRMGKGKGAFEYWACRVPMGRVVFEVGGGGIREEIAKEALRLASAKLPVQTEFISINSLPRLGSTLVSKATVTQTGASKAEIPVDAIPEGPADTALAGATAP
;
A
#
# COMPACT_ATOMS: atom_id res chain seq x y z
N MET A 1 -32.86 -33.01 45.58
CA MET A 1 -33.78 -32.36 46.54
C MET A 1 -33.42 -32.93 47.91
N LEU A 2 -32.85 -32.26 48.91
CA LEU A 2 -32.91 -30.88 49.40
C LEU A 2 -31.65 -30.62 50.29
N ARG A 3 -31.14 -29.38 50.25
CA ARG A 3 -30.63 -28.56 51.39
C ARG A 3 -29.38 -29.02 52.18
N SER A 4 -28.26 -28.28 52.17
CA SER A 4 -27.96 -27.04 52.94
C SER A 4 -28.10 -27.26 54.46
N LEU A 5 -27.25 -26.82 55.38
CA LEU A 5 -26.11 -25.92 55.44
C LEU A 5 -25.75 -25.82 56.95
N PHE A 6 -24.49 -25.55 57.29
CA PHE A 6 -24.00 -24.87 58.52
C PHE A 6 -24.20 -25.47 59.93
N ALA A 7 -23.09 -25.46 60.70
CA ALA A 7 -22.89 -25.00 62.09
C ALA A 7 -21.81 -25.86 62.78
N SER A 8 -20.59 -25.36 63.05
CA SER A 8 -20.14 -24.44 64.12
C SER A 8 -19.46 -25.20 65.27
N VAL A 9 -18.65 -24.47 66.06
CA VAL A 9 -18.06 -24.81 67.37
C VAL A 9 -16.59 -25.31 67.37
N LEU A 10 -15.67 -24.34 67.51
CA LEU A 10 -14.45 -24.42 68.35
C LEU A 10 -14.85 -24.13 69.82
N PRO A 11 -14.00 -24.22 70.88
CA PRO A 11 -12.53 -24.42 70.99
C PRO A 11 -12.18 -25.54 72.03
N ASN A 12 -10.94 -25.83 72.45
CA ASN A 12 -10.20 -25.13 73.52
C ASN A 12 -8.96 -25.97 73.96
N THR A 13 -7.83 -25.29 74.28
CA THR A 13 -6.90 -25.52 75.44
C THR A 13 -6.16 -26.88 75.62
N LEU A 14 -4.90 -27.05 76.07
CA LEU A 14 -3.88 -26.30 76.82
C LEU A 14 -2.58 -27.16 76.86
N ALA A 15 -1.39 -26.54 76.96
CA ALA A 15 -0.21 -26.95 77.78
C ALA A 15 1.07 -26.27 77.23
N THR A 16 1.57 -25.16 77.81
CA THR A 16 2.52 -25.05 78.95
C THR A 16 3.92 -25.59 78.59
N ALA A 17 4.85 -24.76 78.08
CA ALA A 17 5.74 -23.78 78.73
C ALA A 17 7.08 -24.36 79.23
N VAL A 18 8.22 -23.86 78.72
CA VAL A 18 9.47 -23.60 79.47
C VAL A 18 10.26 -22.45 78.80
N ARG A 19 10.62 -21.44 79.61
CA ARG A 19 11.54 -20.30 79.39
C ARG A 19 12.94 -20.69 79.94
N PRO A 20 14.10 -20.01 79.66
CA PRO A 20 14.21 -18.54 79.77
C PRO A 20 15.33 -17.80 78.97
N SER A 21 15.26 -16.47 79.08
CA SER A 21 16.39 -15.52 79.29
C SER A 21 17.40 -15.28 78.16
N VAL A 22 17.46 -14.05 77.62
CA VAL A 22 18.46 -13.00 77.98
C VAL A 22 18.11 -11.70 77.23
N GLN A 23 17.90 -10.65 78.03
CA GLN A 23 18.12 -9.20 77.87
C GLN A 23 18.35 -8.58 76.47
N THR A 24 17.49 -7.61 76.13
CA THR A 24 17.74 -6.50 75.19
C THR A 24 18.91 -5.62 75.63
N PRO A 25 19.58 -4.97 74.67
CA PRO A 25 19.62 -3.51 74.76
C PRO A 25 19.21 -2.81 73.46
N LEU A 26 18.50 -1.70 73.67
CA LEU A 26 18.17 -0.65 72.72
C LEU A 26 19.41 -0.17 71.95
N ARG A 27 19.33 -0.09 70.62
CA ARG A 27 20.21 0.81 69.85
C ARG A 27 19.55 1.34 68.57
N ALA A 28 19.28 2.64 68.63
CA ALA A 28 19.29 3.64 67.58
C ALA A 28 18.68 3.28 66.22
N ALA A 29 17.54 3.92 65.95
CA ALA A 29 17.08 4.25 64.61
C ALA A 29 18.16 5.05 63.87
N SER A 30 18.69 4.49 62.79
CA SER A 30 19.31 5.25 61.71
C SER A 30 18.57 4.91 60.42
N ASN A 31 17.81 5.88 59.92
CA ASN A 31 17.21 5.86 58.59
C ASN A 31 18.31 5.66 57.55
N ALA A 32 18.52 4.42 57.13
CA ALA A 32 19.21 4.13 55.90
C ALA A 32 18.25 4.49 54.76
N LEU A 33 18.48 5.68 54.21
CA LEU A 33 18.04 6.08 52.88
C LEU A 33 18.53 5.02 51.89
N VAL A 34 17.69 4.02 51.62
CA VAL A 34 17.86 3.18 50.45
C VAL A 34 17.53 4.08 49.27
N SER A 35 18.58 4.57 48.62
CA SER A 35 18.50 5.22 47.32
C SER A 35 17.93 4.20 46.33
N GLU A 36 16.63 4.22 46.16
CA GLU A 36 15.95 3.58 45.05
C GLU A 36 16.34 4.29 43.76
N SER A 37 17.51 3.93 43.23
CA SER A 37 17.85 4.09 41.83
C SER A 37 16.97 3.14 41.01
N ARG A 38 15.66 3.43 40.99
CA ARG A 38 14.74 2.81 40.05
C ARG A 38 15.18 3.23 38.66
N GLY A 39 15.74 2.24 37.97
CA GLY A 39 16.43 2.38 36.71
C GLY A 39 15.68 3.24 35.72
N TRP A 40 16.47 4.10 35.07
CA TRP A 40 16.17 4.69 33.78
C TRP A 40 15.99 3.57 32.74
N SER A 41 14.82 2.96 32.75
CA SER A 41 14.35 2.15 31.65
C SER A 41 12.83 2.13 31.66
N GLN A 42 12.21 3.32 31.72
CA GLN A 42 10.93 3.50 31.06
C GLN A 42 11.18 3.47 29.56
N VAL A 43 11.30 2.23 29.08
CA VAL A 43 10.73 1.73 27.85
C VAL A 43 10.47 2.85 26.85
N TRP A 44 11.47 3.15 26.03
CA TRP A 44 11.17 3.43 24.64
C TRP A 44 10.46 2.19 24.13
N GLN A 45 9.14 2.15 24.32
CA GLN A 45 8.25 1.35 23.51
C GLN A 45 8.45 1.95 22.12
N GLY A 46 9.50 1.50 21.44
CA GLY A 46 9.65 1.60 20.01
C GLY A 46 8.42 0.91 19.50
N GLN A 47 7.38 1.72 19.31
CA GLN A 47 6.06 1.33 18.90
C GLN A 47 6.29 0.42 17.71
N GLN A 48 6.19 -0.90 17.95
CA GLN A 48 6.40 -1.88 16.90
C GLN A 48 5.31 -1.59 15.90
N ARG A 49 5.66 -0.83 14.86
CA ARG A 49 4.75 -0.56 13.76
C ARG A 49 4.59 -1.89 13.07
N TRP A 50 3.53 -2.61 13.42
CA TRP A 50 3.12 -3.83 12.73
C TRP A 50 3.13 -3.57 11.22
N ARG A 51 3.43 -4.63 10.47
CA ARG A 51 3.70 -4.71 9.03
C ARG A 51 2.51 -4.28 8.12
N SER A 52 1.59 -3.44 8.61
CA SER A 52 0.26 -3.19 8.03
C SER A 52 -0.01 -1.73 7.66
N GLN A 53 0.94 -0.81 7.79
CA GLN A 53 0.81 0.51 7.20
C GLN A 53 1.79 0.61 6.03
N LEU A 54 1.25 0.75 4.82
CA LEU A 54 1.99 1.07 3.60
C LEU A 54 2.67 2.44 3.78
N ALA A 55 3.77 2.43 4.52
CA ALA A 55 4.48 3.59 4.98
C ALA A 55 5.99 3.25 5.00
N PRO A 56 6.85 4.08 4.40
CA PRO A 56 8.29 3.90 4.47
C PRO A 56 8.78 3.93 5.93
N LYS A 57 9.65 2.98 6.30
CA LYS A 57 10.23 2.90 7.64
C LYS A 57 11.14 4.09 7.95
N ARG A 58 11.90 4.57 6.97
CA ARG A 58 12.86 5.67 7.10
C ARG A 58 12.75 6.60 5.90
N THR A 59 12.65 7.91 6.15
CA THR A 59 12.64 8.94 5.10
C THR A 59 13.61 10.05 5.47
N LYS A 60 14.39 10.57 4.50
CA LYS A 60 15.34 11.67 4.75
C LYS A 60 14.62 12.96 5.19
N TYR A 61 13.47 13.25 4.59
CA TYR A 61 12.66 14.43 4.88
C TYR A 61 11.21 14.06 5.15
N ARG A 62 10.58 14.71 6.14
CA ARG A 62 9.16 14.48 6.48
C ARG A 62 8.18 15.12 5.49
N LYS A 63 8.59 16.18 4.78
CA LYS A 63 7.76 16.92 3.80
C LYS A 63 8.44 16.87 2.43
N ALA A 64 7.70 16.51 1.38
CA ALA A 64 8.23 16.45 0.01
C ALA A 64 7.47 17.36 -0.96
N HIS A 65 8.14 17.94 -1.96
CA HIS A 65 7.46 18.70 -3.02
C HIS A 65 6.46 17.82 -3.77
N LYS A 66 5.40 18.43 -4.31
CA LYS A 66 4.33 17.70 -5.00
C LYS A 66 4.88 16.89 -6.18
N GLY A 67 5.80 17.45 -6.97
CA GLY A 67 6.31 16.82 -8.20
C GLY A 67 5.21 16.59 -9.25
N ARG A 68 5.48 15.75 -10.25
CA ARG A 68 4.52 15.29 -11.28
C ARG A 68 4.60 13.77 -11.43
N VAL A 69 3.54 13.15 -11.95
CA VAL A 69 3.61 11.73 -12.32
C VAL A 69 4.47 11.63 -13.58
N SER A 70 5.40 10.67 -13.61
CA SER A 70 6.26 10.48 -14.77
C SER A 70 5.44 9.98 -15.94
N LEU A 71 5.60 10.58 -17.11
CA LEU A 71 5.11 10.05 -18.37
C LEU A 71 6.28 9.34 -19.08
N PRO A 72 6.14 8.06 -19.47
CA PRO A 72 7.23 7.31 -20.08
C PRO A 72 7.36 7.64 -21.58
N THR A 73 7.85 8.84 -21.91
CA THR A 73 8.04 9.28 -23.31
C THR A 73 9.09 8.44 -24.04
N GLY A 74 10.14 8.01 -23.35
CA GLY A 74 11.23 7.20 -23.93
C GLY A 74 10.91 5.71 -24.10
N GLY A 75 9.64 5.32 -24.19
CA GLY A 75 9.25 3.94 -24.47
C GLY A 75 9.57 2.93 -23.34
N SER A 76 9.56 3.36 -22.08
CA SER A 76 9.87 2.47 -20.95
C SER A 76 8.75 1.45 -20.69
N THR A 77 9.03 0.17 -20.88
CA THR A 77 8.14 -0.97 -20.55
C THR A 77 8.29 -1.47 -19.11
N LYS A 78 8.99 -0.72 -18.25
CA LYS A 78 9.30 -1.18 -16.89
C LYS A 78 8.04 -1.27 -16.03
N GLY A 79 7.75 -2.49 -15.57
CA GLY A 79 6.61 -2.78 -14.69
C GLY A 79 5.25 -2.68 -15.38
N THR A 80 5.21 -2.80 -16.71
CA THR A 80 3.98 -2.96 -17.49
C THR A 80 3.60 -4.43 -17.70
N THR A 81 4.50 -5.34 -17.32
CA THR A 81 4.38 -6.81 -17.40
C THR A 81 4.22 -7.42 -16.01
N LEU A 82 3.57 -8.59 -15.96
CA LEU A 82 3.48 -9.44 -14.77
C LEU A 82 4.85 -10.06 -14.46
N GLN A 83 5.15 -10.27 -13.18
CA GLN A 83 6.43 -10.87 -12.76
C GLN A 83 6.27 -11.98 -11.72
N LEU A 84 5.33 -11.83 -10.77
CA LEU A 84 5.14 -12.74 -9.65
C LEU A 84 3.88 -13.59 -9.85
N GLY A 85 2.75 -12.94 -10.15
CA GLY A 85 1.45 -13.60 -10.29
C GLY A 85 1.12 -14.03 -11.73
N SER A 86 0.10 -14.89 -11.84
CA SER A 86 -0.45 -15.34 -13.12
C SER A 86 -1.40 -14.33 -13.75
N PHE A 87 -2.07 -13.53 -12.91
CA PHE A 87 -3.01 -12.50 -13.33
C PHE A 87 -2.68 -11.19 -12.61
N GLY A 88 -3.12 -10.07 -13.17
CA GLY A 88 -2.95 -8.78 -12.50
C GLY A 88 -3.82 -7.67 -13.02
N LEU A 89 -3.65 -6.52 -12.39
CA LEU A 89 -4.40 -5.29 -12.67
C LEU A 89 -3.44 -4.19 -13.09
N ARG A 90 -3.63 -3.69 -14.31
CA ARG A 90 -2.84 -2.63 -14.92
C ARG A 90 -3.64 -1.32 -14.99
N LEU A 91 -2.98 -0.18 -14.80
CA LEU A 91 -3.63 1.12 -14.97
C LEU A 91 -3.68 1.54 -16.44
N LEU A 92 -4.82 2.07 -16.88
CA LEU A 92 -4.96 2.71 -18.19
C LEU A 92 -4.61 4.20 -18.16
N GLU A 93 -4.64 4.83 -16.99
CA GLU A 93 -4.36 6.25 -16.82
C GLU A 93 -3.24 6.48 -15.81
N SER A 94 -2.50 7.58 -15.98
CA SER A 94 -1.49 7.99 -15.00
C SER A 94 -2.13 8.69 -13.82
N THR A 95 -1.84 8.27 -12.59
CA THR A 95 -2.45 8.86 -11.40
C THR A 95 -1.55 8.78 -10.16
N ARG A 96 -1.99 9.44 -9.09
CA ARG A 96 -1.42 9.28 -7.75
C ARG A 96 -2.35 8.40 -6.93
N LEU A 97 -1.86 7.24 -6.52
CA LEU A 97 -2.62 6.35 -5.66
C LEU A 97 -2.24 6.59 -4.20
N THR A 98 -3.25 6.77 -3.36
CA THR A 98 -3.06 6.91 -1.91
C THR A 98 -2.88 5.54 -1.26
N ALA A 99 -2.17 5.50 -0.14
CA ALA A 99 -2.02 4.28 0.65
C ALA A 99 -3.39 3.68 1.05
N LYS A 100 -4.37 4.53 1.39
CA LYS A 100 -5.73 4.09 1.77
C LYS A 100 -6.45 3.37 0.63
N GLN A 101 -6.36 3.88 -0.59
CA GLN A 101 -6.94 3.24 -1.77
C GLN A 101 -6.28 1.90 -2.06
N LEU A 102 -4.95 1.84 -2.00
CA LEU A 102 -4.19 0.60 -2.19
C LEU A 102 -4.54 -0.46 -1.13
N THR A 103 -4.62 -0.08 0.14
CA THR A 103 -5.05 -1.00 1.21
C THR A 103 -6.50 -1.46 1.01
N SER A 104 -7.40 -0.57 0.60
CA SER A 104 -8.80 -0.96 0.34
C SER A 104 -8.92 -1.94 -0.83
N ALA A 105 -8.15 -1.74 -1.90
CA ALA A 105 -8.10 -2.63 -3.05
C ALA A 105 -7.48 -3.99 -2.67
N GLU A 106 -6.37 -3.99 -1.92
CA GLU A 106 -5.72 -5.21 -1.44
C GLU A 106 -6.66 -6.05 -0.55
N VAL A 107 -7.39 -5.41 0.36
CA VAL A 107 -8.38 -6.07 1.21
C VAL A 107 -9.51 -6.69 0.36
N ALA A 108 -9.97 -6.00 -0.70
CA ALA A 108 -10.99 -6.53 -1.60
C ALA A 108 -10.50 -7.79 -2.33
N VAL A 109 -9.27 -7.78 -2.85
CA VAL A 109 -8.63 -8.95 -3.47
C VAL A 109 -8.52 -10.09 -2.47
N LYS A 110 -7.90 -9.84 -1.30
CA LYS A 110 -7.70 -10.84 -0.24
C LYS A 110 -9.00 -11.51 0.19
N ARG A 111 -10.10 -10.76 0.30
CA ARG A 111 -11.43 -11.31 0.64
C ARG A 111 -11.93 -12.30 -0.42
N LYS A 112 -11.75 -11.99 -1.71
CA LYS A 112 -12.23 -12.86 -2.79
C LYS A 112 -11.35 -14.09 -3.00
N ILE A 113 -10.04 -13.98 -2.83
CA ILE A 113 -9.10 -15.10 -3.00
C ILE A 113 -9.00 -16.01 -1.78
N LYS A 114 -9.46 -15.57 -0.60
CA LYS A 114 -9.41 -16.34 0.66
C LYS A 114 -9.86 -17.81 0.55
N PRO A 115 -10.89 -18.19 -0.22
CA PRO A 115 -11.31 -19.59 -0.35
C PRO A 115 -10.27 -20.49 -1.06
N VAL A 116 -9.41 -19.91 -1.90
CA VAL A 116 -8.40 -20.66 -2.64
C VAL A 116 -7.15 -20.82 -1.76
N LYS A 117 -6.83 -22.06 -1.42
CA LYS A 117 -5.68 -22.36 -0.57
C LYS A 117 -4.37 -22.09 -1.32
N GLY A 118 -3.46 -21.33 -0.71
CA GLY A 118 -2.18 -20.96 -1.32
C GLY A 118 -2.26 -19.83 -2.36
N ALA A 119 -3.40 -19.16 -2.47
CA ALA A 119 -3.52 -17.93 -3.25
C ALA A 119 -2.87 -16.76 -2.51
N GLU A 120 -2.05 -16.01 -3.22
CA GLU A 120 -1.40 -14.80 -2.73
C GLU A 120 -1.71 -13.61 -3.63
N CYS A 121 -1.65 -12.42 -3.03
CA CYS A 121 -1.72 -11.16 -3.76
C CYS A 121 -0.45 -10.35 -3.52
N TRP A 122 0.13 -9.81 -4.59
CA TRP A 122 1.29 -8.94 -4.54
C TRP A 122 0.93 -7.54 -4.96
N MET A 123 1.43 -6.55 -4.23
CA MET A 123 1.35 -5.15 -4.62
C MET A 123 2.67 -4.75 -5.29
N ARG A 124 2.61 -4.35 -6.56
CA ARG A 124 3.80 -3.99 -7.36
C ARG A 124 4.24 -2.53 -7.16
N VAL A 125 3.38 -1.72 -6.55
CA VAL A 125 3.62 -0.30 -6.26
C VAL A 125 3.68 -0.08 -4.75
N PHE A 126 4.53 0.83 -4.29
CA PHE A 126 4.64 1.16 -2.88
C PHE A 126 4.49 2.67 -2.69
N PRO A 127 3.65 3.14 -1.74
CA PRO A 127 3.47 4.56 -1.48
C PRO A 127 4.67 5.12 -0.70
N ASP A 128 5.57 5.75 -1.43
CA ASP A 128 6.86 6.28 -0.97
C ASP A 128 6.86 7.81 -0.78
N VAL A 129 5.84 8.50 -1.30
CA VAL A 129 5.78 9.97 -1.31
C VAL A 129 4.95 10.48 -0.14
N PRO A 130 5.52 11.31 0.76
CA PRO A 130 4.74 11.93 1.81
C PRO A 130 3.94 13.12 1.27
N VAL A 131 2.62 13.08 1.43
CA VAL A 131 1.71 14.16 1.05
C VAL A 131 1.38 14.98 2.29
N CYS A 132 1.58 16.30 2.17
CA CYS A 132 1.24 17.27 3.20
C CYS A 132 0.13 18.16 2.69
N VAL A 133 -0.89 18.35 3.52
CA VAL A 133 -2.04 19.19 3.20
C VAL A 133 -2.15 20.28 4.26
N LYS A 134 -2.51 21.47 3.82
CA LYS A 134 -2.84 22.58 4.72
C LYS A 134 -4.34 22.51 4.96
N GLY A 135 -4.77 22.69 6.20
CA GLY A 135 -6.19 22.65 6.54
C GLY A 135 -6.98 23.68 5.76
N ASN A 136 -8.19 23.29 5.35
CA ASN A 136 -9.07 24.09 4.49
C ASN A 136 -9.49 25.41 5.17
N GLU A 137 -9.50 25.43 6.50
CA GLU A 137 -9.81 26.58 7.33
C GLU A 137 -8.72 27.67 7.31
N THR A 138 -7.48 27.32 6.94
CA THR A 138 -6.35 28.26 7.03
C THR A 138 -6.12 28.99 5.70
N ARG A 139 -5.94 30.32 5.75
CA ARG A 139 -5.58 31.17 4.59
C ARG A 139 -4.24 30.78 3.94
N MET A 140 -3.98 31.24 2.71
CA MET A 140 -2.71 31.00 1.99
C MET A 140 -1.49 31.63 2.71
N GLY A 141 -0.28 31.17 2.39
CA GLY A 141 0.97 31.61 3.05
C GLY A 141 1.35 30.80 4.30
N LYS A 142 2.12 31.38 5.24
CA LYS A 142 2.54 30.76 6.52
C LYS A 142 3.21 29.38 6.42
N GLY A 143 3.85 29.10 5.28
CA GLY A 143 4.57 27.85 5.04
C GLY A 143 3.68 26.65 4.70
N LYS A 144 4.29 25.45 4.77
CA LYS A 144 3.68 24.19 4.31
C LYS A 144 2.97 23.43 5.42
N GLY A 145 1.81 22.85 5.10
CA GLY A 145 0.99 22.04 6.01
C GLY A 145 1.67 20.81 6.63
N ALA A 146 0.92 20.12 7.48
CA ALA A 146 1.35 18.90 8.16
C ALA A 146 1.28 17.68 7.23
N PHE A 147 1.98 16.60 7.59
CA PHE A 147 1.90 15.32 6.89
C PHE A 147 0.53 14.68 7.13
N GLU A 148 -0.10 14.17 6.07
CA GLU A 148 -1.43 13.53 6.16
C GLU A 148 -1.38 12.06 5.75
N TYR A 149 -0.87 11.75 4.55
CA TYR A 149 -0.84 10.39 4.03
C TYR A 149 0.33 10.12 3.08
N TRP A 150 0.57 8.83 2.83
CA TRP A 150 1.50 8.36 1.81
C TRP A 150 0.79 8.12 0.48
N ALA A 151 1.45 8.47 -0.62
CA ALA A 151 0.99 8.20 -1.97
C ALA A 151 2.12 7.68 -2.84
N CYS A 152 1.79 6.97 -3.92
CA CYS A 152 2.72 6.64 -4.99
C CYS A 152 2.35 7.37 -6.28
N ARG A 153 3.35 7.63 -7.10
CA ARG A 153 3.16 8.15 -8.47
C ARG A 153 3.19 6.98 -9.41
N VAL A 154 2.09 6.72 -10.11
CA VAL A 154 1.97 5.55 -10.97
C VAL A 154 1.80 6.00 -12.43
N PRO A 155 2.75 5.68 -13.32
CA PRO A 155 2.60 5.97 -14.74
C PRO A 155 1.52 5.08 -15.37
N MET A 156 0.99 5.52 -16.51
CA MET A 156 0.10 4.73 -17.35
C MET A 156 0.75 3.39 -17.74
N GLY A 157 -0.04 2.33 -17.82
CA GLY A 157 0.42 0.99 -18.19
C GLY A 157 1.14 0.23 -17.08
N ARG A 158 1.34 0.81 -15.90
CA ARG A 158 1.96 0.11 -14.76
C ARG A 158 1.00 -0.91 -14.14
N VAL A 159 1.52 -2.08 -13.79
CA VAL A 159 0.82 -3.09 -12.98
C VAL A 159 0.81 -2.66 -11.51
N VAL A 160 -0.35 -2.71 -10.87
CA VAL A 160 -0.56 -2.32 -9.46
C VAL A 160 -0.67 -3.54 -8.56
N PHE A 161 -1.50 -4.51 -8.96
CA PHE A 161 -1.74 -5.75 -8.23
C PHE A 161 -1.47 -6.96 -9.10
N GLU A 162 -0.96 -8.01 -8.48
CA GLU A 162 -0.84 -9.34 -9.06
C GLU A 162 -1.48 -10.37 -8.14
N VAL A 163 -2.04 -11.40 -8.73
CA VAL A 163 -2.71 -12.50 -8.06
C VAL A 163 -2.19 -13.80 -8.68
N GLY A 164 -1.90 -14.77 -7.83
CA GLY A 164 -1.35 -16.06 -8.25
C GLY A 164 -1.21 -17.02 -7.07
N GLY A 165 -0.57 -18.16 -7.31
CA GLY A 165 -0.48 -19.25 -6.35
C GLY A 165 -1.75 -20.11 -6.31
N GLY A 166 -1.62 -21.33 -5.76
CA GLY A 166 -2.77 -22.20 -5.44
C GLY A 166 -3.64 -22.68 -6.62
N GLY A 167 -3.20 -22.52 -7.88
CA GLY A 167 -3.99 -22.92 -9.05
C GLY A 167 -5.27 -22.11 -9.26
N ILE A 168 -5.24 -20.80 -9.00
CA ILE A 168 -6.40 -19.90 -9.17
C ILE A 168 -6.94 -19.97 -10.61
N ARG A 169 -8.25 -20.21 -10.73
CA ARG A 169 -8.99 -20.11 -12.00
C ARG A 169 -9.14 -18.66 -12.43
N GLU A 170 -9.08 -18.40 -13.73
CA GLU A 170 -9.16 -17.06 -14.31
C GLU A 170 -10.43 -16.31 -13.88
N GLU A 171 -11.59 -16.99 -13.83
CA GLU A 171 -12.87 -16.39 -13.43
C GLU A 171 -12.83 -15.77 -12.02
N ILE A 172 -12.20 -16.47 -11.07
CA ILE A 172 -12.06 -16.00 -9.69
C ILE A 172 -11.11 -14.80 -9.64
N ALA A 173 -10.00 -14.86 -10.37
CA ALA A 173 -9.04 -13.77 -10.45
C ALA A 173 -9.68 -12.52 -11.08
N LYS A 174 -10.43 -12.68 -12.16
CA LYS A 174 -11.13 -11.60 -12.87
C LYS A 174 -12.13 -10.90 -11.96
N GLU A 175 -12.95 -11.65 -11.22
CA GLU A 175 -13.88 -11.06 -10.24
C GLU A 175 -13.15 -10.38 -9.08
N ALA A 176 -12.08 -10.97 -8.55
CA ALA A 176 -11.30 -10.35 -7.48
C ALA A 176 -10.70 -9.00 -7.91
N LEU A 177 -10.13 -8.96 -9.11
CA LEU A 177 -9.50 -7.78 -9.67
C LEU A 177 -10.53 -6.73 -10.13
N ARG A 178 -11.73 -7.13 -10.55
CA ARG A 178 -12.86 -6.22 -10.79
C ARG A 178 -13.34 -5.52 -9.52
N LEU A 179 -13.37 -6.23 -8.39
CA LEU A 179 -13.69 -5.60 -7.10
C LEU A 179 -12.59 -4.64 -6.66
N ALA A 180 -11.33 -4.94 -6.97
CA ALA A 180 -10.20 -4.07 -6.70
C ALA A 180 -10.21 -2.81 -7.56
N SER A 181 -10.52 -2.93 -8.86
CA SER A 181 -10.60 -1.79 -9.78
C SER A 181 -11.63 -0.76 -9.32
N ALA A 182 -12.78 -1.21 -8.82
CA ALA A 182 -13.81 -0.34 -8.25
C ALA A 182 -13.35 0.47 -7.01
N LYS A 183 -12.21 0.13 -6.39
CA LYS A 183 -11.61 0.89 -5.27
C LYS A 183 -10.57 1.89 -5.72
N LEU A 184 -10.09 1.79 -6.95
CA LEU A 184 -9.11 2.70 -7.53
C LEU A 184 -9.84 3.86 -8.23
N PRO A 185 -9.24 5.07 -8.25
CA PRO A 185 -9.87 6.25 -8.84
C PRO A 185 -9.77 6.31 -10.37
N VAL A 186 -9.20 5.29 -11.02
CA VAL A 186 -8.87 5.30 -12.46
C VAL A 186 -9.31 4.01 -13.13
N GLN A 187 -9.44 4.08 -14.45
CA GLN A 187 -9.71 2.89 -15.25
C GLN A 187 -8.52 1.94 -15.28
N THR A 188 -8.83 0.64 -15.26
CA THR A 188 -7.84 -0.42 -15.17
C THR A 188 -8.19 -1.58 -16.08
N GLU A 189 -7.18 -2.33 -16.47
CA GLU A 189 -7.24 -3.46 -17.37
C GLU A 189 -6.82 -4.73 -16.65
N PHE A 190 -7.56 -5.82 -16.87
CA PHE A 190 -7.17 -7.15 -16.42
C PHE A 190 -6.12 -7.72 -17.37
N ILE A 191 -5.06 -8.29 -16.82
CA ILE A 191 -3.93 -8.84 -17.58
C ILE A 191 -3.61 -10.27 -17.16
N SER A 192 -3.20 -11.08 -18.13
CA SER A 192 -2.66 -12.44 -17.96
C SER A 192 -1.18 -12.48 -18.33
N ILE A 193 -0.49 -13.58 -18.05
CA ILE A 193 0.95 -13.75 -18.39
C ILE A 193 1.23 -13.48 -19.87
N ASN A 194 0.30 -13.89 -20.74
CA ASN A 194 0.45 -13.76 -22.20
C ASN A 194 0.11 -12.36 -22.73
N SER A 195 -0.38 -11.47 -21.87
CA SER A 195 -0.75 -10.11 -22.28
C SER A 195 0.49 -9.30 -22.68
N LEU A 196 0.33 -8.51 -23.73
CA LEU A 196 1.39 -7.67 -24.25
C LEU A 196 1.73 -6.51 -23.29
N PRO A 197 3.01 -6.09 -23.21
CA PRO A 197 3.38 -4.87 -22.52
C PRO A 197 2.69 -3.66 -23.15
N ARG A 198 2.41 -2.64 -22.34
CA ARG A 198 1.71 -1.42 -22.77
C ARG A 198 2.66 -0.23 -22.66
N LEU A 199 2.81 0.52 -23.75
CA LEU A 199 3.48 1.81 -23.77
C LEU A 199 2.45 2.90 -23.94
N GLY A 200 2.09 3.51 -22.83
CA GLY A 200 1.02 4.49 -22.79
C GLY A 200 -0.32 3.90 -23.25
N SER A 201 -0.92 4.45 -24.30
CA SER A 201 -2.16 3.93 -24.90
C SER A 201 -1.93 2.75 -25.84
N THR A 202 -0.70 2.53 -26.31
CA THR A 202 -0.37 1.54 -27.32
C THR A 202 0.06 0.20 -26.69
N LEU A 203 -0.45 -0.90 -27.23
CA LEU A 203 0.06 -2.24 -26.90
C LEU A 203 1.30 -2.53 -27.75
N VAL A 204 2.38 -2.96 -27.12
CA VAL A 204 3.65 -3.21 -27.81
C VAL A 204 3.77 -4.68 -28.13
N SER A 205 3.89 -4.99 -29.41
CA SER A 205 4.19 -6.35 -29.84
C SER A 205 5.61 -6.74 -29.41
N LYS A 206 5.83 -8.02 -29.14
CA LYS A 206 7.13 -8.55 -28.68
C LYS A 206 8.28 -8.27 -29.67
N ALA A 207 7.97 -8.04 -30.96
CA ALA A 207 8.94 -7.76 -32.03
C ALA A 207 9.46 -6.32 -32.04
N THR A 208 8.64 -5.34 -31.63
CA THR A 208 8.98 -3.90 -31.75
C THR A 208 10.02 -3.45 -30.71
N VAL A 209 10.05 -4.07 -29.53
CA VAL A 209 10.97 -3.68 -28.43
C VAL A 209 12.45 -3.83 -28.83
N THR A 210 12.76 -4.78 -29.71
CA THR A 210 14.14 -5.02 -30.20
C THR A 210 14.61 -3.94 -31.19
N GLN A 211 13.69 -3.23 -31.85
CA GLN A 211 14.02 -2.29 -32.93
C GLN A 211 14.21 -0.83 -32.48
N THR A 212 13.66 -0.46 -31.31
CA THR A 212 13.71 0.93 -30.81
C THR A 212 15.11 1.35 -30.31
N GLY A 213 16.02 0.38 -30.11
CA GLY A 213 17.44 0.67 -29.86
C GLY A 213 18.27 0.93 -31.11
N ALA A 214 17.72 0.74 -32.33
CA ALA A 214 18.51 0.62 -33.55
C ALA A 214 18.05 1.49 -34.74
N SER A 215 16.97 2.27 -34.65
CA SER A 215 16.52 3.07 -35.79
C SER A 215 16.16 4.50 -35.42
N LYS A 216 17.01 5.42 -35.88
CA LYS A 216 16.59 6.76 -36.26
C LYS A 216 15.67 6.59 -37.48
N ALA A 217 14.36 6.48 -37.25
CA ALA A 217 13.40 6.30 -38.33
C ALA A 217 13.25 7.63 -39.08
N GLU A 218 13.90 7.74 -40.24
CA GLU A 218 13.52 8.68 -41.28
C GLU A 218 12.13 8.29 -41.78
N ILE A 219 11.19 9.24 -41.81
CA ILE A 219 9.89 9.06 -42.43
C ILE A 219 10.13 9.13 -43.94
N PRO A 220 9.76 8.10 -44.75
CA PRO A 220 9.81 8.23 -46.21
C PRO A 220 8.78 9.27 -46.62
N VAL A 221 9.24 10.31 -47.33
CA VAL A 221 8.42 11.45 -47.77
C VAL A 221 7.43 11.12 -48.90
N ASP A 222 7.37 9.87 -49.37
CA ASP A 222 6.68 9.49 -50.60
C ASP A 222 5.26 8.89 -50.40
N ALA A 223 4.61 9.16 -49.27
CA ALA A 223 3.28 8.61 -48.97
C ALA A 223 2.23 9.68 -48.61
N ILE A 224 2.29 10.85 -49.26
CA ILE A 224 1.16 11.78 -49.30
C ILE A 224 0.34 11.42 -50.54
N PRO A 225 -0.86 10.83 -50.43
CA PRO A 225 -1.72 10.66 -51.59
C PRO A 225 -2.16 12.04 -52.07
N GLU A 226 -1.78 12.40 -53.29
CA GLU A 226 -2.26 13.62 -53.94
C GLU A 226 -3.79 13.56 -54.05
N GLY A 227 -4.45 14.60 -53.56
CA GLY A 227 -5.90 14.75 -53.63
C GLY A 227 -6.38 14.83 -55.09
N PRO A 228 -7.63 14.45 -55.37
CA PRO A 228 -8.13 14.44 -56.74
C PRO A 228 -8.20 15.86 -57.31
N ALA A 229 -7.63 16.00 -58.51
CA ALA A 229 -7.54 17.23 -59.29
C ALA A 229 -8.90 17.88 -59.57
N ASP A 230 -8.90 19.22 -59.58
CA ASP A 230 -9.98 20.11 -59.98
C ASP A 230 -10.75 19.58 -61.21
N THR A 231 -12.02 19.21 -61.00
CA THR A 231 -12.97 19.02 -62.10
C THR A 231 -13.90 20.22 -62.14
N ALA A 232 -13.83 20.93 -63.25
CA ALA A 232 -14.47 22.20 -63.53
C ALA A 232 -15.98 22.22 -63.21
N LEU A 233 -16.42 23.25 -62.48
CA LEU A 233 -17.83 23.59 -62.32
C LEU A 233 -18.32 24.28 -63.60
N ALA A 234 -18.91 23.49 -64.50
CA ALA A 234 -19.71 24.01 -65.61
C ALA A 234 -21.02 24.62 -65.06
N GLY A 235 -21.37 25.80 -65.57
CA GLY A 235 -22.39 26.67 -64.99
C GLY A 235 -23.83 26.18 -65.06
N ALA A 236 -24.67 26.80 -64.23
CA ALA A 236 -26.10 26.90 -64.43
C ALA A 236 -26.64 28.17 -63.76
N THR A 237 -27.46 28.86 -64.55
CA THR A 237 -27.97 30.22 -64.44
C THR A 237 -29.06 30.37 -63.36
N ALA A 238 -29.18 31.58 -62.82
CA ALA A 238 -30.31 32.02 -61.98
C ALA A 238 -31.65 31.98 -62.73
N PRO A 239 -32.76 31.93 -61.98
CA PRO A 239 -33.66 33.10 -61.96
C PRO A 239 -33.72 33.79 -60.59
#